data_AF-Q8SAA7-F1
#
_entry.id   AF-Q8SAA7-F1
#
_cell.length_a   1.000
_cell.length_b   1.000
_cell.length_c   1.000
_cell.angle_alpha   90.00
_cell.angle_beta   90.00
_cell.angle_gamma   90.00
#
_symmetry.space_group_name_H-M   'P 1'
#
loop_
_entity.id
_entity.type
_entity.pdbx_description
1 polymer ?
#
loop_
_entity_poly.entity_id
_entity_poly.type
_entity_poly.pdbx_seq_one_letter_code
_entity_poly.pdbx_strand_id
1 'polypeptide(L)'
;EEVGYNRAAGFVWLRQTQAGGATHTFDTIGKQVWYAGEVTAFVEQGRMHGVAGVKSKELLIWVSISEIVLSPSGTKLVFRTPAGLGRALPVTAFQLNPAPPEPEKKDAAAADEADAAATN
;
A
#
# COMPACT_ATOMS: atom_id res chain seq x y z
N GLU A 1 23.17 -5.90 -5.32
CA GLU A 1 21.80 -5.89 -5.88
C GLU A 1 21.82 -5.05 -7.14
N GLU A 2 20.84 -5.22 -8.03
CA GLU A 2 20.73 -4.51 -9.31
C GLU A 2 19.35 -3.84 -9.39
N VAL A 3 19.30 -2.60 -9.90
CA VAL A 3 18.05 -1.89 -10.18
C VAL A 3 18.16 -1.27 -11.56
N GLY A 4 17.13 -1.46 -12.39
CA GLY A 4 17.06 -0.88 -13.73
C GLY A 4 15.70 -0.27 -14.03
N TYR A 5 15.70 0.70 -14.95
CA TYR A 5 14.50 1.40 -15.40
C TYR A 5 14.61 1.77 -16.89
N ASN A 6 13.81 1.10 -17.72
CA ASN A 6 13.61 1.47 -19.12
C ASN A 6 12.54 2.57 -19.22
N ARG A 7 13.00 3.83 -19.24
CA ARG A 7 12.15 5.03 -19.37
C ARG A 7 11.22 5.02 -20.58
N ALA A 8 11.61 4.39 -21.69
CA ALA A 8 10.79 4.37 -22.91
C ALA A 8 9.63 3.36 -22.84
N ALA A 9 9.77 2.31 -22.02
CA ALA A 9 8.75 1.28 -21.84
C ALA A 9 8.01 1.37 -20.49
N GLY A 10 8.38 2.30 -19.60
CA GLY A 10 7.91 2.35 -18.22
C GLY A 10 8.40 1.19 -17.34
N PHE A 11 9.18 0.25 -17.86
CA PHE A 11 9.52 -1.01 -17.21
C PHE A 11 10.65 -0.87 -16.18
N VAL A 12 10.43 -1.34 -14.96
CA VAL A 12 11.41 -1.38 -13.86
C VAL A 12 11.70 -2.81 -13.43
N TRP A 13 12.94 -3.05 -12.98
CA TRP A 13 13.33 -4.29 -12.32
C TRP A 13 14.25 -4.04 -11.13
N LEU A 14 14.12 -4.90 -10.12
CA LEU A 14 14.99 -5.01 -8.94
C LEU A 14 15.42 -6.47 -8.83
N ARG A 15 16.72 -6.72 -8.73
CA ARG A 15 17.29 -8.07 -8.54
C ARG A 15 18.15 -8.12 -7.28
N GLN A 16 17.70 -8.93 -6.33
CA GLN A 16 18.36 -9.13 -5.05
C GLN A 16 19.42 -10.25 -5.15
N THR A 17 20.42 -10.22 -4.28
CA THR A 17 21.42 -11.31 -4.20
C THR A 17 20.87 -12.57 -3.54
N GLN A 18 19.82 -12.45 -2.71
CA GLN A 18 19.14 -13.57 -2.08
C GLN A 18 18.12 -14.19 -3.05
N ALA A 19 18.54 -15.20 -3.82
CA ALA A 19 17.72 -15.85 -4.84
C ALA A 19 16.37 -16.43 -4.33
N GLY A 20 16.29 -16.82 -3.05
CA GLY A 20 15.05 -17.27 -2.40
C GLY A 20 14.03 -16.16 -2.08
N GLY A 21 14.37 -14.90 -2.34
CA GLY A 21 13.57 -13.74 -1.95
C GLY A 21 13.70 -13.39 -0.46
N ALA A 22 13.19 -12.22 -0.08
CA ALA A 22 13.26 -11.67 1.27
C ALA A 22 11.88 -11.24 1.79
N THR A 23 11.69 -11.34 3.11
CA THR A 23 10.45 -10.94 3.78
C THR A 23 10.68 -9.66 4.57
N HIS A 24 9.80 -8.68 4.39
CA HIS A 24 9.75 -7.43 5.14
C HIS A 24 8.43 -7.35 5.94
N THR A 25 8.44 -6.62 7.05
CA THR A 25 7.23 -6.29 7.82
C THR A 25 7.08 -4.78 7.85
N PHE A 26 5.98 -4.26 7.32
CA PHE A 26 5.57 -2.87 7.46
C PHE A 26 4.86 -2.73 8.82
N ASP A 27 5.63 -2.41 9.86
CA ASP A 27 5.14 -2.41 11.25
C ASP A 27 3.97 -1.44 11.47
N THR A 28 3.99 -0.27 10.82
CA THR A 28 2.92 0.76 10.84
C THR A 28 1.54 0.24 10.44
N ILE A 29 1.46 -0.88 9.72
CA ILE A 29 0.22 -1.53 9.27
C ILE A 29 0.14 -3.02 9.66
N GLY A 30 1.12 -3.53 10.42
CA GLY A 30 1.23 -4.95 10.79
C GLY A 30 1.29 -5.90 9.59
N LYS A 31 1.77 -5.45 8.42
CA LYS A 31 1.70 -6.22 7.17
C LYS A 31 3.04 -6.82 6.78
N GLN A 32 3.06 -8.14 6.66
CA GLN A 32 4.20 -8.88 6.14
C GLN A 32 4.10 -9.00 4.60
N VAL A 33 5.19 -8.68 3.91
CA VAL A 33 5.31 -8.72 2.44
C VAL A 33 6.58 -9.47 2.05
N TRP A 34 6.47 -10.38 1.09
CA TRP A 34 7.59 -11.13 0.52
C TRP A 34 7.91 -10.60 -0.88
N TYR A 35 9.19 -10.43 -1.13
CA TYR A 35 9.79 -10.02 -2.39
C TYR A 35 10.62 -11.18 -2.93
N ALA A 36 10.48 -11.53 -4.20
CA ALA A 36 11.31 -12.53 -4.86
C ALA A 36 12.74 -12.01 -5.12
N GLY A 37 13.66 -12.91 -5.46
CA GLY A 37 15.01 -12.54 -5.90
C GLY A 37 15.04 -11.66 -7.16
N GLU A 38 13.94 -11.62 -7.92
CA GLU A 38 13.68 -10.67 -9.00
C GLU A 38 12.25 -10.13 -8.89
N VAL A 39 12.11 -8.80 -8.88
CA VAL A 39 10.85 -8.06 -8.81
C VAL A 39 10.78 -7.15 -10.03
N THR A 40 9.66 -7.19 -10.77
CA THR A 40 9.49 -6.41 -12.00
C THR A 40 8.09 -5.77 -12.06
N ALA A 41 7.98 -4.64 -12.76
CA ALA A 41 6.71 -3.96 -12.99
C ALA A 41 6.79 -2.96 -14.16
N PHE A 42 5.64 -2.46 -14.59
CA PHE A 42 5.51 -1.28 -15.44
C PHE A 42 4.98 -0.10 -14.62
N VAL A 43 5.61 1.07 -14.77
CA VAL A 43 5.33 2.29 -14.00
C VAL A 43 4.75 3.37 -14.93
N GLU A 44 3.61 3.90 -14.50
CA GLU A 44 2.85 5.00 -15.11
C GLU A 44 2.67 6.11 -14.06
N GLN A 45 2.16 7.28 -14.45
CA GLN A 45 1.94 8.38 -13.51
C GLN A 45 0.89 7.99 -12.44
N GLY A 46 1.36 7.83 -11.20
CA GLY A 46 0.52 7.42 -10.07
C GLY A 46 0.08 5.95 -10.06
N ARG A 47 0.67 5.09 -10.91
CA ARG A 47 0.25 3.68 -11.06
C ARG A 47 1.44 2.77 -11.36
N MET A 48 1.44 1.59 -10.78
CA MET A 48 2.38 0.51 -11.11
C MET A 48 1.58 -0.76 -11.39
N HIS A 49 1.79 -1.39 -12.54
CA HIS A 49 0.98 -2.51 -13.02
C HIS A 49 1.87 -3.64 -13.59
N GLY A 50 1.29 -4.83 -13.77
CA GLY A 50 2.07 -6.01 -14.19
C GLY A 50 3.12 -6.42 -13.15
N VAL A 51 2.84 -6.14 -11.86
CA VAL A 51 3.77 -6.39 -10.75
C VAL A 51 4.01 -7.90 -10.62
N ALA A 52 5.28 -8.29 -10.66
CA ALA A 52 5.73 -9.66 -10.42
C ALA A 52 6.75 -9.70 -9.28
N GLY A 53 6.86 -10.85 -8.62
CA GLY A 53 7.78 -11.06 -7.49
C GLY A 53 7.29 -10.51 -6.14
N VAL A 54 6.14 -9.84 -6.04
CA VAL A 54 5.63 -9.28 -4.77
C VAL A 54 4.39 -10.03 -4.27
N LYS A 55 4.39 -10.42 -2.98
CA LYS A 55 3.25 -11.07 -2.31
C LYS A 55 2.99 -10.47 -0.93
N SER A 56 1.75 -10.08 -0.62
CA SER A 56 1.35 -9.75 0.75
C SER A 56 0.86 -10.97 1.50
N LYS A 57 0.97 -10.96 2.83
CA LYS A 57 0.39 -11.96 3.72
C LYS A 57 -1.00 -11.53 4.16
N GLU A 58 -2.01 -12.32 3.79
CA GLU A 58 -3.39 -12.14 4.23
C GLU A 58 -3.82 -13.37 5.03
N LEU A 59 -4.06 -13.17 6.34
CA LEU A 59 -4.32 -14.23 7.31
C LEU A 59 -3.23 -15.32 7.29
N LEU A 60 -3.51 -16.47 6.67
CA LEU A 60 -2.63 -17.64 6.59
C LEU A 60 -1.99 -17.83 5.20
N ILE A 61 -2.38 -17.05 4.20
CA ILE A 61 -1.94 -17.24 2.79
C ILE A 61 -1.10 -16.07 2.27
N TRP A 62 -0.24 -16.38 1.31
CA TRP A 62 0.50 -15.39 0.53
C TRP A 62 -0.24 -15.09 -0.77
N VAL A 63 -0.57 -13.82 -0.99
CA VAL A 63 -1.37 -13.35 -2.12
C VAL A 63 -0.51 -12.44 -2.99
N SER A 64 -0.37 -12.78 -4.27
CA SER A 64 0.37 -11.94 -5.23
C SER A 64 -0.31 -10.58 -5.44
N ILE A 65 0.49 -9.53 -5.53
CA ILE A 65 0.05 -8.19 -5.91
C ILE A 65 0.34 -8.02 -7.41
N SER A 66 -0.64 -7.54 -8.18
CA SER A 66 -0.52 -7.33 -9.63
C SER A 66 -0.51 -5.85 -10.04
N GLU A 67 -1.10 -4.98 -9.22
CA GLU A 67 -1.26 -3.55 -9.47
C GLU A 67 -1.24 -2.76 -8.16
N ILE A 68 -0.66 -1.56 -8.19
CA ILE A 68 -0.66 -0.59 -7.10
C ILE A 68 -1.00 0.78 -7.69
N VAL A 69 -2.04 1.43 -7.16
CA VAL A 69 -2.58 2.69 -7.70
C VAL A 69 -2.66 3.74 -6.60
N LEU A 70 -2.16 4.94 -6.86
CA LEU A 70 -2.33 6.10 -5.99
C LEU A 70 -3.78 6.60 -6.07
N SER A 71 -4.41 6.89 -4.93
CA SER A 71 -5.74 7.50 -4.90
C SER A 71 -5.72 8.92 -5.51
N PRO A 72 -6.82 9.41 -6.10
CA PRO A 72 -6.89 10.79 -6.63
C PRO A 72 -6.57 11.87 -5.58
N SER A 73 -6.74 11.57 -4.29
CA SER A 73 -6.36 12.42 -3.17
C SER A 73 -4.86 12.44 -2.83
N GLY A 74 -4.05 11.58 -3.45
CA GLY A 74 -2.63 11.38 -3.11
C GLY A 74 -2.36 10.72 -1.74
N THR A 75 -3.39 10.42 -0.93
CA THR A 75 -3.23 9.98 0.47
C THR A 75 -3.20 8.48 0.68
N LYS A 76 -3.66 7.66 -0.28
CA LYS A 76 -3.75 6.20 -0.14
C LYS A 76 -3.20 5.47 -1.36
N LEU A 77 -2.57 4.32 -1.13
CA LEU A 77 -2.21 3.34 -2.17
C LEU A 77 -3.25 2.21 -2.17
N VAL A 78 -3.76 1.86 -3.35
CA VAL A 78 -4.68 0.76 -3.59
C VAL A 78 -3.93 -0.39 -4.24
N PHE A 79 -3.68 -1.43 -3.46
CA PHE A 79 -3.01 -2.65 -3.90
C PHE A 79 -4.07 -3.63 -4.42
N ARG A 80 -3.93 -4.16 -5.64
CA ARG A 80 -4.82 -5.17 -6.21
C ARG A 80 -4.14 -6.52 -6.37
N THR A 81 -4.94 -7.57 -6.28
CA THR A 81 -4.55 -8.95 -6.60
C THR A 81 -4.93 -9.29 -8.06
N PRO A 82 -4.35 -10.35 -8.67
CA PRO A 82 -4.78 -10.84 -9.98
C PRO A 82 -6.27 -11.20 -10.08
N ALA A 83 -6.93 -11.48 -8.94
CA ALA A 83 -8.36 -11.77 -8.87
C ALA A 83 -9.25 -10.50 -8.75
N GLY A 84 -8.68 -9.30 -8.86
CA GLY A 84 -9.40 -8.03 -8.85
C GLY A 84 -9.74 -7.49 -7.45
N LEU A 85 -9.48 -8.24 -6.37
CA LEU A 85 -9.66 -7.75 -5.00
C LEU A 85 -8.64 -6.63 -4.71
N GLY A 86 -9.11 -5.50 -4.18
CA GLY A 86 -8.29 -4.34 -3.84
C GLY A 86 -8.28 -4.02 -2.35
N ARG A 87 -7.14 -3.57 -1.81
CA ARG A 87 -7.02 -3.03 -0.45
C ARG A 87 -6.36 -1.66 -0.48
N ALA A 88 -6.99 -0.67 0.14
CA ALA A 88 -6.43 0.66 0.33
C ALA A 88 -5.66 0.76 1.65
N LEU A 89 -4.47 1.36 1.62
CA LEU A 89 -3.61 1.63 2.78
C LEU A 89 -3.04 3.06 2.67
N PRO A 90 -2.75 3.77 3.78
CA PRO A 90 -2.24 5.13 3.72
C PRO A 90 -0.79 5.17 3.19
N VAL A 91 -0.44 6.22 2.43
CA VAL A 91 0.92 6.40 1.89
C VAL A 91 1.99 6.47 2.99
N THR A 92 1.63 7.01 4.17
CA THR A 92 2.53 7.12 5.33
C THR A 92 3.05 5.78 5.85
N ALA A 93 2.32 4.68 5.63
CA ALA A 93 2.74 3.34 6.05
C ALA A 93 3.92 2.75 5.24
N PHE A 94 4.36 3.45 4.19
CA PHE A 94 5.42 3.01 3.28
C PHE A 94 6.62 3.99 3.23
N GLN A 95 6.70 4.91 4.20
CA GLN A 95 7.78 5.89 4.31
C GLN A 95 8.95 5.31 5.10
N LEU A 96 10.18 5.42 4.56
CA LEU A 96 11.39 4.84 5.16
C LEU A 96 11.81 5.49 6.48
N ASN A 97 11.43 6.75 6.69
CA ASN A 97 11.44 7.43 7.98
C ASN A 97 10.04 8.01 8.18
N PRO A 98 9.10 7.29 8.82
CA PRO A 98 7.82 7.87 9.17
C PRO A 98 8.05 9.01 10.18
N ALA A 99 7.33 10.11 10.02
CA ALA A 99 7.23 11.10 11.09
C ALA A 99 6.69 10.42 12.38
N PRO A 100 7.06 10.89 13.59
CA PRO A 100 6.42 10.45 14.82
C PRO A 100 4.90 10.54 14.68
N PRO A 101 4.12 9.55 15.14
CA PRO A 101 2.71 9.45 14.82
C PRO A 101 1.97 10.70 15.31
N GLU A 102 1.53 11.53 14.35
CA GLU A 102 0.64 12.64 14.66
C GLU A 102 -0.63 12.06 15.29
N PRO A 103 -1.13 12.62 16.41
CA PRO A 103 -2.26 12.06 17.12
C PRO A 103 -3.48 12.05 16.20
N GLU A 104 -4.07 10.87 16.00
CA GLU A 104 -5.24 10.69 15.14
C GLU A 104 -6.34 11.67 15.56
N LYS A 105 -6.62 12.66 14.71
CA LYS A 105 -7.79 13.52 14.86
C LYS A 105 -9.02 12.68 14.57
N LYS A 106 -9.53 12.04 15.62
CA LYS A 106 -10.82 11.38 15.67
C LYS A 106 -11.89 12.42 15.33
N ASP A 107 -12.40 12.38 14.10
CA ASP A 107 -13.35 13.37 13.59
C ASP A 107 -14.60 13.43 14.48
N ALA A 108 -14.68 14.48 15.30
CA ALA A 108 -15.74 14.68 16.27
C ALA A 108 -16.88 15.49 15.65
N ALA A 109 -17.78 14.80 14.95
CA ALA A 109 -19.06 15.31 14.50
C ALA A 109 -20.16 14.29 14.87
N ALA A 110 -21.23 14.66 15.60
CA ALA A 110 -21.54 15.97 16.17
C ALA A 110 -22.36 15.85 17.47
N ALA A 111 -22.30 16.90 18.30
CA ALA A 111 -23.21 17.23 19.39
C ALA A 111 -23.14 18.76 19.61
N ASP A 112 -24.20 19.49 20.01
CA ASP A 112 -25.62 19.08 20.09
C ASP A 112 -26.51 20.07 19.28
N GLU A 113 -27.50 20.85 19.71
CA GLU A 113 -28.20 21.07 20.99
C GLU A 113 -29.60 21.65 20.71
N ALA A 114 -30.71 20.96 21.07
CA ALA A 114 -32.06 21.54 21.13
C ALA A 114 -33.10 20.68 21.88
N ASP A 115 -33.22 20.84 23.20
CA ASP A 115 -34.46 20.55 23.94
C ASP A 115 -35.31 21.83 24.07
N ALA A 116 -36.59 21.78 23.70
CA ALA A 116 -37.61 22.80 24.04
C ALA A 116 -39.03 22.51 23.46
N ALA A 117 -39.83 21.65 24.12
CA ALA A 117 -41.31 21.69 24.07
C ALA A 117 -41.91 20.73 25.13
N ALA A 118 -42.30 21.18 26.32
CA ALA A 118 -43.55 21.90 26.63
C ALA A 118 -44.75 20.97 26.97
N THR A 119 -45.16 21.09 28.24
CA THR A 119 -46.27 20.51 28.99
C THR A 119 -47.59 20.24 28.22
N ASN A 120 -48.11 19.01 28.34
CA ASN A 120 -49.45 18.70 28.88
C ASN A 120 -49.65 17.18 29.09
#